data_AF-A0A4R8DYV4-F1
#
_entry.id   AF-A0A4R8DYV4-F1
#
_cell.length_a   1.000
_cell.length_b   1.000
_cell.length_c   1.000
_cell.angle_alpha   90.00
_cell.angle_beta   90.00
_cell.angle_gamma   90.00
#
_symmetry.space_group_name_H-M   'P 1'
#
loop_
_entity.id
_entity.type
_entity.pdbx_description
1 polymer ?
#
loop_
_entity_poly.entity_id
_entity_poly.type
_entity_poly.pdbx_seq_one_letter_code
_entity_poly.pdbx_strand_id
1 'polypeptide(L)'
;MTDERRPAVPGVDADKPTEIPATGWWQVIRRAWAEAKADQVPLLAAGVAFFSFLSLFPALVAAVLAYGLVADPAQIRDQVKDLAASMPASGRDLLLQQLDALMSAPRQGLGIGVAIAVIAALWSASGGVGYLLTAVNLAYDEEAARDTTKGEPRPIGRRNAVKADSVPQ
;
A
#
# COMPACT_ATOMS: atom_id res chain seq x y z
N MET A 1 -34.94 -20.13 44.08
CA MET A 1 -33.53 -20.23 43.68
C MET A 1 -33.48 -20.91 42.33
N THR A 2 -33.61 -20.13 41.25
CA THR A 2 -33.47 -20.62 39.87
C THR A 2 -32.06 -20.29 39.41
N ASP A 3 -31.29 -21.33 39.15
CA ASP A 3 -29.91 -21.29 38.64
C ASP A 3 -29.92 -20.71 37.21
N GLU A 4 -29.59 -19.42 37.07
CA GLU A 4 -29.40 -18.76 35.78
C GLU A 4 -28.08 -19.24 35.16
N ARG A 5 -28.10 -20.44 34.55
CA ARG A 5 -26.97 -20.91 33.75
C ARG A 5 -26.78 -20.01 32.55
N ARG A 6 -25.85 -19.06 32.66
CA ARG A 6 -25.33 -18.31 31.52
C ARG A 6 -24.83 -19.32 30.47
N PRO A 7 -25.15 -19.15 29.18
CA PRO A 7 -24.71 -20.08 28.15
C PRO A 7 -23.19 -20.18 28.18
N ALA A 8 -22.68 -21.39 28.39
CA ALA A 8 -21.25 -21.66 28.43
C ALA A 8 -20.62 -21.19 27.11
N VAL A 9 -19.67 -20.25 27.19
CA VAL A 9 -19.01 -19.72 26.01
C VAL A 9 -18.07 -20.82 25.47
N PRO A 10 -18.19 -21.24 24.19
CA PRO A 10 -17.37 -22.32 23.65
C PRO A 10 -15.87 -22.00 23.75
N GLY A 11 -15.09 -22.87 24.40
CA GLY A 11 -13.64 -22.74 24.55
C GLY A 11 -13.16 -21.98 25.81
N VAL A 12 -14.03 -21.71 26.79
CA VAL A 12 -13.65 -21.04 28.06
C VAL A 12 -12.63 -21.83 28.89
N ASP A 13 -12.71 -23.17 28.86
CA ASP A 13 -11.83 -24.06 29.61
C ASP A 13 -10.65 -24.58 28.76
N ALA A 14 -10.40 -23.97 27.60
CA ALA A 14 -9.30 -24.37 26.72
C ALA A 14 -7.99 -23.71 27.18
N ASP A 15 -7.04 -24.51 27.67
CA ASP A 15 -5.72 -24.02 28.07
C ASP A 15 -4.80 -23.82 26.86
N LYS A 16 -5.14 -24.41 25.71
CA LYS A 16 -4.38 -24.33 24.46
C LYS A 16 -5.26 -23.96 23.26
N PRO A 17 -4.74 -23.21 22.25
CA PRO A 17 -5.51 -22.83 21.05
C PRO A 17 -6.07 -24.02 20.26
N THR A 18 -5.41 -25.18 20.35
CA THR A 18 -5.82 -26.43 19.69
C THR A 18 -7.03 -27.09 20.34
N GLU A 19 -7.37 -26.73 21.57
CA GLU A 19 -8.49 -27.28 22.33
C GLU A 19 -9.79 -26.48 22.11
N ILE A 20 -9.70 -25.35 21.39
CA ILE A 20 -10.85 -24.53 21.06
C ILE A 20 -11.72 -25.28 20.02
N PRO A 21 -13.01 -25.54 20.32
CA PRO A 21 -13.90 -26.17 19.37
C PRO A 21 -14.15 -25.27 18.15
N ALA A 22 -14.54 -25.83 17.01
CA ALA A 22 -14.78 -25.08 15.77
C ALA A 22 -15.76 -23.90 15.95
N THR A 23 -16.76 -24.04 16.84
CA THR A 23 -17.70 -22.98 17.20
C THR A 23 -17.04 -21.84 17.99
N GLY A 24 -16.01 -22.12 18.77
CA GLY A 24 -15.18 -21.13 19.46
C GLY A 24 -14.28 -20.37 18.48
N TRP A 25 -13.62 -21.08 17.55
CA TRP A 25 -12.84 -20.44 16.48
C TRP A 25 -13.68 -19.51 15.60
N TRP A 26 -14.90 -19.93 15.27
CA TRP A 26 -15.85 -19.07 14.56
C TRP A 26 -16.20 -17.80 15.36
N GLN A 27 -16.36 -17.91 16.67
CA GLN A 27 -16.60 -16.73 17.52
C GLN A 27 -15.38 -15.81 17.59
N VAL A 28 -14.17 -16.35 17.68
CA VAL A 28 -12.92 -15.58 17.65
C VAL A 28 -12.81 -14.80 16.33
N ILE A 29 -13.01 -15.46 15.20
CA ILE A 29 -13.00 -14.82 13.87
C ILE A 29 -14.06 -13.73 13.80
N ARG A 30 -15.30 -14.01 14.24
CA ARG A 30 -16.40 -13.03 14.19
C ARG A 30 -16.12 -11.80 15.05
N ARG A 31 -15.53 -11.99 16.25
CA ARG A 31 -15.16 -10.89 17.15
C ARG A 31 -14.01 -10.08 16.58
N ALA A 32 -12.95 -10.74 16.11
CA ALA A 32 -11.82 -10.08 15.47
C ALA A 32 -12.26 -9.26 14.25
N TRP A 33 -13.19 -9.77 13.45
CA TRP A 33 -13.75 -9.03 12.31
C TRP A 33 -14.59 -7.83 12.73
N ALA A 34 -15.36 -7.94 13.82
CA ALA A 34 -16.15 -6.84 14.35
C ALA A 34 -15.23 -5.71 14.86
N GLU A 35 -14.17 -6.05 15.57
CA GLU A 35 -13.16 -5.10 16.06
C GLU A 35 -12.41 -4.45 14.90
N ALA A 36 -11.87 -5.24 13.98
CA ALA A 36 -11.17 -4.72 12.79
C ALA A 36 -12.04 -3.77 11.97
N LYS A 37 -13.35 -4.01 11.90
CA LYS A 37 -14.30 -3.10 11.24
C LYS A 37 -14.54 -1.82 12.05
N ALA A 38 -14.63 -1.92 13.37
CA ALA A 38 -14.75 -0.76 14.26
C ALA A 38 -13.52 0.16 14.13
N ASP A 39 -12.35 -0.44 14.00
CA ASP A 39 -11.05 0.24 13.86
C ASP A 39 -10.74 0.66 12.42
N GLN A 40 -11.69 0.51 11.48
CA GLN A 40 -11.50 0.87 10.07
C GLN A 40 -10.31 0.18 9.38
N VAL A 41 -9.74 -0.89 9.95
CA VAL A 41 -8.62 -1.65 9.38
C VAL A 41 -8.84 -2.04 7.92
N PRO A 42 -10.04 -2.48 7.48
CA PRO A 42 -10.31 -2.75 6.07
C PRO A 42 -10.09 -1.54 5.14
N LEU A 43 -10.40 -0.32 5.61
CA LEU A 43 -10.21 0.90 4.83
C LEU A 43 -8.72 1.23 4.67
N LEU A 44 -7.93 1.04 5.75
CA LEU A 44 -6.49 1.21 5.69
C LEU A 44 -5.85 0.16 4.77
N ALA A 45 -6.25 -1.10 4.89
CA ALA A 45 -5.79 -2.18 4.02
C ALA A 45 -6.14 -1.93 2.54
N ALA A 46 -7.35 -1.42 2.26
CA ALA A 46 -7.74 -1.00 0.92
C ALA A 46 -6.87 0.15 0.40
N GLY A 47 -6.53 1.13 1.25
CA GLY A 47 -5.59 2.19 0.94
C GLY A 47 -4.20 1.65 0.56
N VAL A 48 -3.64 0.76 1.38
CA VAL A 48 -2.36 0.09 1.06
C VAL A 48 -2.42 -0.61 -0.29
N ALA A 49 -3.42 -1.47 -0.50
CA ALA A 49 -3.56 -2.23 -1.75
C ALA A 49 -3.72 -1.32 -2.98
N PHE A 50 -4.54 -0.27 -2.88
CA PHE A 50 -4.78 0.68 -3.95
C PHE A 50 -3.50 1.44 -4.34
N PHE A 51 -2.79 2.01 -3.37
CA PHE A 51 -1.57 2.77 -3.63
C PHE A 51 -0.40 1.88 -4.10
N SER A 52 -0.30 0.65 -3.58
CA SER A 52 0.65 -0.36 -4.09
C SER A 52 0.37 -0.71 -5.56
N PHE A 53 -0.89 -0.91 -5.94
CA PHE A 53 -1.26 -1.18 -7.33
C PHE A 53 -0.98 0.01 -8.25
N LEU A 54 -1.33 1.24 -7.82
CA LEU A 54 -1.10 2.45 -8.61
C LEU A 54 0.40 2.70 -8.88
N SER A 55 1.26 2.39 -7.90
CA SER A 55 2.73 2.54 -8.03
C SER A 55 3.35 1.57 -9.05
N LEU A 56 2.66 0.48 -9.43
CA LEU A 56 3.17 -0.49 -10.41
C LEU A 56 3.46 0.15 -11.76
N PHE A 57 2.60 1.05 -12.25
CA PHE A 57 2.78 1.67 -13.57
C PHE A 57 4.00 2.60 -13.63
N PRO A 58 4.16 3.58 -12.71
CA PRO A 58 5.38 4.37 -12.66
C PRO A 58 6.65 3.53 -12.45
N ALA A 59 6.59 2.46 -11.62
CA ALA A 59 7.72 1.56 -11.41
C ALA A 59 8.11 0.82 -12.71
N LEU A 60 7.13 0.33 -13.47
CA LEU A 60 7.36 -0.29 -14.78
C LEU A 60 7.97 0.69 -15.78
N VAL A 61 7.43 1.92 -15.86
CA VAL A 61 7.99 2.97 -16.73
C VAL A 61 9.43 3.29 -16.34
N ALA A 62 9.70 3.46 -15.05
CA ALA A 62 11.06 3.69 -14.55
C ALA A 62 12.00 2.52 -14.89
N ALA A 63 11.54 1.27 -14.76
CA ALA A 63 12.33 0.09 -15.11
C ALA A 63 12.66 0.02 -16.61
N VAL A 64 11.69 0.29 -17.50
CA VAL A 64 11.89 0.32 -18.96
C VAL A 64 12.82 1.46 -19.37
N LEU A 65 12.64 2.65 -18.79
CA LEU A 65 13.50 3.78 -19.10
C LEU A 65 14.92 3.59 -18.53
N ALA A 66 15.07 2.97 -17.35
CA ALA A 66 16.36 2.59 -16.81
C ALA A 66 17.06 1.53 -17.67
N TYR A 67 16.30 0.54 -18.18
CA TYR A 67 16.81 -0.41 -19.16
C TYR A 67 17.28 0.31 -20.44
N GLY A 68 16.52 1.28 -20.96
CA GLY A 68 16.92 2.11 -22.09
C GLY A 68 18.12 3.03 -21.84
N LEU A 69 18.45 3.31 -20.57
CA LEU A 69 19.62 4.10 -20.18
C LEU A 69 20.90 3.23 -20.09
N VAL A 70 20.75 1.97 -19.67
CA VAL A 70 21.85 1.02 -19.47
C VAL A 70 22.12 0.16 -20.73
N ALA A 71 21.10 -0.15 -21.52
CA ALA A 71 21.25 -0.85 -22.78
C ALA A 71 21.98 0.05 -23.77
N ASP A 72 23.18 -0.38 -24.18
CA ASP A 72 24.01 0.37 -25.11
C ASP A 72 23.31 0.41 -26.48
N PRO A 73 23.00 1.59 -27.02
CA PRO A 73 22.43 1.69 -28.36
C PRO A 73 23.32 0.98 -29.40
N ALA A 74 24.63 0.88 -29.20
CA ALA A 74 25.50 0.07 -30.05
C ALA A 74 25.04 -1.40 -30.14
N GLN A 75 24.64 -2.02 -29.01
CA GLN A 75 24.15 -3.40 -28.99
C GLN A 75 22.81 -3.57 -29.71
N ILE A 76 21.92 -2.58 -29.60
CA ILE A 76 20.63 -2.58 -30.32
C ILE A 76 20.88 -2.45 -31.83
N ARG A 77 21.83 -1.61 -32.24
CA ARG A 77 22.22 -1.43 -33.64
C ARG A 77 22.80 -2.70 -34.24
N ASP A 78 23.68 -3.37 -33.50
CA ASP A 78 24.30 -4.62 -33.95
C ASP A 78 23.27 -5.75 -34.06
N GLN A 79 22.35 -5.89 -33.09
CA GLN A 79 21.25 -6.87 -33.17
C GLN A 79 20.30 -6.60 -34.34
N VAL A 80 19.93 -5.33 -34.58
CA VAL A 80 19.07 -4.97 -35.71
C VAL A 80 19.79 -5.17 -37.04
N LYS A 81 21.09 -4.91 -37.10
CA LYS A 81 21.92 -5.14 -38.29
C LYS A 81 22.00 -6.64 -38.63
N ASP A 82 22.19 -7.50 -37.64
CA ASP A 82 22.23 -8.95 -37.82
C ASP A 82 20.87 -9.50 -38.26
N LEU A 83 19.77 -8.98 -37.70
CA LEU A 83 18.41 -9.36 -38.09
C LEU A 83 18.04 -8.84 -39.49
N ALA A 84 18.52 -7.64 -39.85
CA ALA A 84 18.30 -7.03 -41.16
C ALA A 84 19.24 -7.59 -42.25
N ALA A 85 20.22 -8.44 -41.89
CA ALA A 85 21.14 -9.03 -42.85
C ALA A 85 20.42 -9.92 -43.88
N SER A 86 19.29 -10.53 -43.51
CA SER A 86 18.43 -11.30 -44.41
C SER A 86 17.44 -10.45 -45.23
N MET A 87 17.42 -9.12 -45.04
CA MET A 87 16.51 -8.22 -45.75
C MET A 87 17.12 -7.65 -47.06
N PRO A 88 16.28 -7.34 -48.07
CA PRO A 88 16.69 -6.58 -49.26
C PRO A 88 17.34 -5.24 -48.86
N ALA A 89 18.38 -4.82 -49.60
CA ALA A 89 19.22 -3.67 -49.25
C ALA A 89 18.42 -2.38 -48.98
N SER A 90 17.41 -2.11 -49.79
CA SER A 90 16.53 -0.93 -49.66
C SER A 90 15.68 -0.95 -48.38
N GLY A 91 15.24 -2.11 -47.90
CA GLY A 91 14.50 -2.23 -46.64
C GLY A 91 15.40 -2.12 -45.42
N ARG A 92 16.61 -2.70 -45.51
CA ARG A 92 17.63 -2.61 -44.47
C ARG A 92 18.13 -1.16 -44.26
N ASP A 93 18.41 -0.43 -45.34
CA ASP A 93 18.89 0.95 -45.23
C ASP A 93 17.84 1.88 -44.63
N LEU A 94 16.57 1.70 -44.99
CA LEU A 94 15.47 2.48 -44.42
C LEU A 94 15.30 2.20 -42.92
N LEU A 95 15.40 0.94 -42.52
CA LEU A 95 15.32 0.52 -41.11
C LEU A 95 16.50 1.07 -40.29
N LEU A 96 17.73 0.96 -40.81
CA LEU A 96 18.94 1.46 -40.15
C LEU A 96 18.95 2.99 -40.04
N GLN A 97 18.47 3.72 -41.06
CA GLN A 97 18.31 5.18 -40.99
C GLN A 97 17.29 5.60 -39.93
N GLN A 98 16.16 4.89 -39.82
CA GLN A 98 15.17 5.15 -38.77
C GLN A 98 15.74 4.87 -37.38
N LEU A 99 16.51 3.78 -37.24
CA LEU A 99 17.17 3.46 -35.97
C LEU A 99 18.19 4.53 -35.58
N ASP A 100 19.01 4.99 -36.54
CA ASP A 100 19.97 6.08 -36.31
C ASP A 100 19.30 7.40 -35.93
N ALA A 101 18.16 7.72 -36.54
CA ALA A 101 17.39 8.91 -36.19
C ALA A 101 16.86 8.85 -34.74
N LEU A 102 16.40 7.67 -34.30
CA LEU A 102 15.95 7.44 -32.92
C LEU A 102 17.10 7.48 -31.91
N MET A 103 18.29 7.03 -32.30
CA MET A 103 19.49 7.02 -31.45
C MET A 103 20.19 8.37 -31.35
N SER A 104 20.11 9.17 -32.42
CA SER A 104 20.65 10.53 -32.50
C SER A 104 19.73 11.55 -31.85
N ALA A 105 18.50 11.16 -31.52
CA ALA A 105 17.58 11.97 -30.75
C ALA A 105 18.20 12.32 -29.38
N PRO A 106 18.05 13.56 -28.87
CA PRO A 106 18.72 14.00 -27.65
C PRO A 106 18.38 13.11 -26.45
N ARG A 107 19.37 12.35 -25.96
CA ARG A 107 19.25 11.57 -24.71
C ARG A 107 18.95 12.42 -23.47
N GLN A 108 19.09 13.74 -23.57
CA GLN A 108 18.80 14.71 -22.51
C GLN A 108 17.35 14.65 -22.00
N GLY A 109 16.39 14.18 -22.80
CA GLY A 109 15.00 13.96 -22.36
C GLY A 109 14.77 12.64 -21.60
N LEU A 110 15.60 11.61 -21.84
CA LEU A 110 15.44 10.29 -21.23
C LEU A 110 15.76 10.31 -19.73
N GLY A 111 16.82 11.01 -19.32
CA GLY A 111 17.18 11.16 -17.90
C GLY A 111 16.11 11.90 -17.10
N ILE A 112 15.52 12.94 -17.68
CA ILE A 112 14.41 13.69 -17.07
C ILE A 112 13.16 12.80 -16.98
N GLY A 113 12.86 12.01 -18.03
CA GLY A 113 11.76 11.03 -18.01
C GLY A 113 11.91 9.97 -16.93
N VAL A 114 13.12 9.40 -16.77
CA VAL A 114 13.44 8.45 -15.68
C VAL A 114 13.25 9.12 -14.34
N ALA A 115 13.80 10.31 -14.13
CA ALA A 115 13.70 11.04 -12.87
C ALA A 115 12.23 11.32 -12.49
N ILE A 116 11.42 11.81 -13.44
CA ILE A 116 9.99 12.06 -13.22
C ILE A 116 9.24 10.76 -12.90
N ALA A 117 9.51 9.68 -13.64
CA ALA A 117 8.86 8.38 -13.42
C ALA A 117 9.22 7.80 -12.04
N VAL A 118 10.49 7.90 -11.63
CA VAL A 118 10.95 7.47 -10.30
C VAL A 118 10.31 8.30 -9.20
N ILE A 119 10.27 9.63 -9.34
CA ILE A 119 9.61 10.52 -8.37
C ILE A 119 8.12 10.19 -8.26
N ALA A 120 7.44 9.98 -9.39
CA ALA A 120 6.03 9.57 -9.40
C ALA A 120 5.83 8.20 -8.73
N ALA A 121 6.71 7.22 -9.00
CA ALA A 121 6.66 5.89 -8.38
C ALA A 121 6.82 5.97 -6.86
N LEU A 122 7.80 6.73 -6.39
CA LEU A 122 8.07 6.94 -4.97
C LEU A 122 6.92 7.69 -4.29
N TRP A 123 6.35 8.69 -4.94
CA TRP A 123 5.19 9.42 -4.42
C TRP A 123 3.97 8.50 -4.26
N SER A 124 3.65 7.69 -5.28
CA SER A 124 2.57 6.70 -5.18
C SER A 124 2.84 5.63 -4.10
N ALA A 125 4.08 5.15 -3.99
CA ALA A 125 4.45 4.17 -2.96
C ALA A 125 4.36 4.75 -1.54
N SER A 126 4.75 6.01 -1.35
CA SER A 126 4.74 6.69 -0.05
C SER A 126 3.34 6.81 0.56
N GLY A 127 2.31 6.98 -0.28
CA GLY A 127 0.92 6.97 0.16
C GLY A 127 0.52 5.62 0.77
N GLY A 128 0.91 4.51 0.14
CA GLY A 128 0.63 3.15 0.65
C GLY A 128 1.37 2.83 1.95
N VAL A 129 2.63 3.25 2.08
CA VAL A 129 3.41 3.07 3.31
C VAL A 129 2.78 3.83 4.49
N GLY A 130 2.21 5.02 4.26
CA GLY A 130 1.49 5.78 5.29
C GLY A 130 0.29 5.03 5.87
N TYR A 131 -0.52 4.39 5.01
CA TYR A 131 -1.63 3.55 5.46
C TYR A 131 -1.16 2.28 6.17
N LEU A 132 -0.05 1.70 5.73
CA LEU A 132 0.53 0.52 6.38
C LEU A 132 1.01 0.86 7.80
N LEU A 133 1.75 1.96 7.95
CA LEU A 133 2.20 2.43 9.27
C LEU A 133 1.02 2.76 10.18
N THR A 134 -0.02 3.40 9.65
CA THR A 134 -1.24 3.67 10.42
C THR A 134 -1.94 2.38 10.86
N ALA A 135 -1.99 1.36 10.00
CA ALA A 135 -2.61 0.07 10.32
C ALA A 135 -1.80 -0.71 11.36
N VAL A 136 -0.46 -0.65 11.28
CA VAL A 136 0.43 -1.28 12.26
C VAL A 136 0.28 -0.59 13.62
N ASN A 137 0.32 0.74 13.66
CA ASN A 137 0.15 1.50 14.89
C ASN A 137 -1.19 1.18 15.57
N LEU A 138 -2.27 1.11 14.78
CA LEU A 138 -3.58 0.73 15.26
C LEU A 138 -3.63 -0.71 15.81
N ALA A 139 -2.98 -1.66 15.14
CA ALA A 139 -2.90 -3.05 15.60
C ALA A 139 -2.10 -3.21 16.91
N TYR A 140 -1.19 -2.29 17.20
CA TYR A 140 -0.42 -2.25 18.45
C TYR A 140 -1.04 -1.35 19.53
N ASP A 141 -2.23 -0.80 19.29
CA ASP A 141 -2.88 0.20 20.17
C ASP A 141 -1.97 1.42 20.45
N GLU A 142 -0.99 1.66 19.56
CA GLU A 142 -0.20 2.88 19.55
C GLU A 142 -1.02 3.95 18.83
N GLU A 143 -1.93 4.59 19.57
CA GLU A 143 -2.52 5.84 19.11
C GLU A 143 -1.37 6.83 18.87
N ALA A 144 -1.12 7.18 17.60
CA ALA A 144 -0.26 8.30 17.27
C ALA A 144 -0.79 9.49 18.07
N ALA A 145 -0.02 9.94 19.07
CA ALA A 145 -0.40 10.99 20.00
C ALA A 145 -0.94 12.19 19.23
N ARG A 146 -2.26 12.23 19.04
CA ARG A 146 -2.92 13.34 18.40
C ARG A 146 -2.98 14.37 19.50
N ASP A 147 -2.02 15.28 19.45
CA ASP A 147 -1.91 16.39 20.37
C ASP A 147 -3.26 17.13 20.43
N THR A 148 -3.99 16.93 21.53
CA THR A 148 -5.23 17.64 21.85
C THR A 148 -4.95 18.96 22.55
N THR A 149 -3.69 19.40 22.61
CA THR A 149 -3.28 20.73 23.11
C THR A 149 -3.56 21.82 22.06
N LYS A 150 -4.79 21.90 21.58
CA LYS A 150 -5.43 23.18 21.28
C LYS A 150 -6.58 23.37 22.25
N GLY A 151 -6.20 23.57 23.51
CA GLY A 151 -7.05 24.05 24.58
C GLY A 151 -6.15 24.44 25.75
N GLU A 152 -6.37 25.62 26.33
CA GLU A 152 -5.55 26.12 27.42
C GLU A 152 -5.55 25.13 28.61
N PRO A 153 -4.39 24.90 29.25
CA PRO A 153 -4.29 23.98 30.38
C PRO A 153 -5.13 24.50 31.55
N ARG A 154 -6.13 23.72 31.97
CA ARG A 154 -6.94 24.02 33.16
C ARG A 154 -6.50 23.13 34.33
N PRO A 155 -6.40 23.68 35.56
CA PRO A 155 -5.91 22.95 36.71
C PRO A 155 -6.86 21.81 37.14
N ILE A 156 -6.27 20.74 37.66
CA ILE A 156 -6.94 19.51 38.11
C ILE A 156 -7.80 19.85 39.33
N GLY A 157 -9.10 19.53 39.27
CA GLY A 157 -10.03 19.68 40.40
C GLY A 157 -11.45 20.16 40.09
N ARG A 158 -11.74 20.60 38.86
CA ARG A 158 -13.11 20.92 38.42
C ARG A 158 -13.46 20.24 37.10
N ARG A 159 -13.68 18.93 37.13
CA ARG A 159 -14.47 18.28 36.09
C ARG A 159 -15.79 17.87 36.72
N ASN A 160 -16.74 18.81 36.72
CA ASN A 160 -18.15 18.47 36.90
C ASN A 160 -18.51 17.56 35.73
N ALA A 161 -18.36 16.26 35.92
CA ALA A 161 -18.88 15.26 35.01
C ALA A 161 -20.40 15.42 35.01
N VAL A 162 -20.91 16.15 34.02
CA VAL A 162 -22.35 16.19 33.76
C VAL A 162 -22.69 14.83 33.21
N LYS A 163 -23.17 13.97 34.11
CA LYS A 163 -23.74 12.67 33.82
C LYS A 163 -24.97 12.90 32.94
N ALA A 164 -24.83 12.59 31.65
CA ALA A 164 -25.97 12.36 30.78
C ALA A 164 -26.62 11.06 31.26
N ASP A 165 -27.73 11.17 31.98
CA ASP A 165 -28.84 10.20 32.02
C ASP A 165 -29.73 10.51 33.22
N SER A 166 -30.91 11.10 32.95
CA SER A 166 -32.23 10.51 33.23
C SER A 166 -33.37 11.55 33.14
N VAL A 167 -34.43 11.11 32.47
CA VAL A 167 -35.72 11.71 32.05
C VAL A 167 -36.66 11.87 33.29
N PRO A 168 -37.95 12.26 33.23
CA PRO A 168 -38.72 13.43 32.69
C PRO A 168 -39.51 14.21 33.78
N GLN A 169 -40.12 15.34 33.43
CA GLN A 169 -41.58 15.61 33.53
C GLN A 169 -41.95 16.59 32.40
#